data_AF-A0A6B0ZFK1-F1
#
_entry.id   AF-A0A6B0ZFK1-F1
#
_cell.length_a   1.000
_cell.length_b   1.000
_cell.length_c   1.000
_cell.angle_alpha   90.00
_cell.angle_beta   90.00
_cell.angle_gamma   90.00
#
_symmetry.space_group_name_H-M   'P 1'
#
loop_
_entity.id
_entity.type
_entity.pdbx_description
1 polymer ?
#
loop_
_entity_poly.entity_id
_entity_poly.type
_entity_poly.pdbx_seq_one_letter_code
_entity_poly.pdbx_strand_id
1 'polypeptide(L)'
;RLGRNVDDQAVWDSFVITQGGRMGPQYREPCDLPDVPAGQTLQDVIAQKIRDHQATLGVDLSAYDTHQITSLSQYNLFPNATVLVSADLFTVMTARPGPTPDEGELAVINLRRMPSADAPAPPPVHVTVPMDQADFGFVLNQDLSVIRTMQNGLHQPGCTHVLLSGEECRIVNMNRHLEQYLGLEPGGWKPGS
;
A
#
# COMPACT_ATOMS: atom_id res chain seq x y z
N ARG A 1 18.74 -7.65 5.86
CA ARG A 1 18.65 -6.18 6.08
C ARG A 1 19.86 -5.55 5.40
N LEU A 2 19.67 -4.79 4.32
CA LEU A 2 20.75 -4.00 3.75
C LEU A 2 21.14 -2.94 4.78
N GLY A 3 22.38 -3.01 5.26
CA GLY A 3 22.92 -2.21 6.37
C GLY A 3 23.15 -0.75 6.01
N ARG A 4 22.08 0.02 5.86
CA ARG A 4 22.15 1.48 5.88
C ARG A 4 21.81 1.94 7.30
N ASN A 5 22.77 2.58 7.98
CA ASN A 5 22.46 3.45 9.11
C ASN A 5 21.70 4.63 8.51
N VAL A 6 20.38 4.61 8.63
CA VAL A 6 19.51 5.72 8.25
C VAL A 6 19.33 6.59 9.48
N ASP A 7 19.42 7.90 9.30
CA ASP A 7 19.21 8.87 10.36
C ASP A 7 17.76 8.81 10.89
N ASP A 8 17.57 9.02 12.20
CA ASP A 8 16.27 8.94 12.84
C ASP A 8 15.31 10.01 12.31
N GLN A 9 15.81 11.20 11.97
CA GLN A 9 15.00 12.25 11.32
C GLN A 9 14.46 11.75 9.97
N ALA A 10 15.31 11.11 9.16
CA ALA A 10 14.89 10.61 7.85
C ALA A 10 13.86 9.46 7.98
N VAL A 11 14.01 8.60 8.98
CA VAL A 11 13.02 7.55 9.29
C VAL A 11 11.70 8.18 9.74
N TRP A 12 11.76 9.16 10.63
CA TRP A 12 10.59 9.88 11.14
C TRP A 12 9.83 10.59 10.03
N ASP A 13 10.52 11.42 9.23
CA ASP A 13 9.91 12.18 8.14
C ASP A 13 9.25 11.24 7.13
N SER A 14 9.95 10.15 6.76
CA SER A 14 9.39 9.13 5.86
C SER A 14 8.14 8.48 6.45
N PHE A 15 8.15 8.16 7.74
CA PHE A 15 6.99 7.57 8.40
C PHE A 15 5.82 8.56 8.50
N VAL A 16 6.06 9.81 8.88
CA VAL A 16 5.02 10.85 8.99
C VAL A 16 4.33 11.08 7.65
N ILE A 17 5.11 11.27 6.58
CA ILE A 17 4.57 11.53 5.23
C ILE A 17 3.74 10.36 4.71
N THR A 18 4.12 9.12 5.01
CA THR A 18 3.49 7.93 4.41
C THR A 18 2.41 7.31 5.29
N GLN A 19 2.59 7.33 6.61
CA GLN A 19 1.79 6.60 7.59
C GLN A 19 1.49 7.38 8.87
N GLY A 20 1.87 8.66 8.94
CA GLY A 20 1.75 9.47 10.16
C GLY A 20 0.32 9.53 10.70
N GLY A 21 -0.68 9.51 9.82
CA GLY A 21 -2.10 9.45 10.21
C GLY A 21 -2.48 8.30 11.16
N ARG A 22 -1.70 7.21 11.22
CA ARG A 22 -1.88 6.10 12.17
C ARG A 22 -1.60 6.50 13.62
N MET A 23 -0.76 7.52 13.84
CA MET A 23 -0.47 8.13 15.14
C MET A 23 -1.49 9.21 15.53
N GLY A 24 -2.42 9.57 14.63
CA GLY A 24 -3.46 10.56 14.84
C GLY A 24 -3.43 11.74 13.85
N PRO A 25 -4.48 12.59 13.83
CA PRO A 25 -4.65 13.66 12.84
C PRO A 25 -3.49 14.67 12.79
N GLN A 26 -2.88 14.96 13.93
CA GLN A 26 -1.77 15.91 14.05
C GLN A 26 -0.48 15.46 13.36
N TYR A 27 -0.37 14.17 13.04
CA TYR A 27 0.79 13.59 12.37
C TYR A 27 0.55 13.38 10.86
N ARG A 28 -0.52 13.95 10.29
CA ARG A 28 -0.73 13.95 8.83
C ARG A 28 0.15 14.97 8.11
N GLU A 29 0.71 15.93 8.84
CA GLU A 29 1.63 16.94 8.33
C GLU A 29 3.03 16.72 8.93
N PRO A 30 4.09 17.17 8.25
CA PRO A 30 5.45 17.15 8.79
C PRO A 30 5.50 17.81 10.18
N CYS A 31 6.18 17.14 11.11
CA CYS A 31 6.32 17.59 12.49
C CYS A 31 7.68 17.19 13.07
N ASP A 32 8.06 17.86 14.15
CA ASP A 32 9.37 17.66 14.77
C ASP A 32 9.56 16.22 15.26
N LEU A 33 10.80 15.74 15.15
CA LEU A 33 11.22 14.45 15.69
C LEU A 33 10.95 14.41 17.21
N PRO A 34 10.24 13.39 17.72
CA PRO A 34 10.01 13.26 19.15
C PRO A 34 11.29 12.83 19.87
N ASP A 35 11.37 13.15 21.16
CA ASP A 35 12.39 12.58 22.04
C ASP A 35 12.30 11.05 22.05
N VAL A 36 13.45 10.39 21.90
CA VAL A 36 13.58 8.94 22.03
C VAL A 36 14.16 8.63 23.42
N PRO A 37 13.35 8.07 24.36
CA PRO A 37 13.82 7.78 25.71
C PRO A 37 15.00 6.81 25.72
N ALA A 38 15.86 6.94 26.73
CA ALA A 38 17.00 6.05 26.90
C ALA A 38 16.56 4.58 26.94
N GLY A 39 17.16 3.74 26.08
CA GLY A 39 16.84 2.32 25.96
C GLY A 39 15.68 1.98 25.02
N GLN A 40 15.08 2.97 24.35
CA GLN A 40 14.09 2.77 23.29
C GLN A 40 14.64 3.13 21.91
N THR A 41 13.98 2.63 20.87
CA THR A 41 14.21 3.04 19.47
C THR A 41 13.12 3.99 18.99
N LEU A 42 13.36 4.72 17.90
CA LEU A 42 12.31 5.50 17.24
C LEU A 42 11.09 4.64 16.84
N GLN A 43 11.30 3.37 16.48
CA GLN A 43 10.20 2.45 16.19
C GLN A 43 9.32 2.19 17.42
N ASP A 44 9.91 2.10 18.62
CA ASP A 44 9.15 1.94 19.86
C ASP A 44 8.29 3.18 20.14
N VAL A 45 8.84 4.38 19.89
CA VAL A 45 8.11 5.64 20.02
C VAL A 45 6.94 5.71 19.03
N ILE A 46 7.17 5.36 17.75
CA ILE A 46 6.11 5.30 16.73
C ILE A 46 5.03 4.29 17.13
N ALA A 47 5.43 3.09 17.54
CA ALA A 47 4.49 2.05 17.97
C ALA A 47 3.63 2.52 19.15
N GLN A 48 4.24 3.18 20.14
CA GLN A 48 3.51 3.72 21.28
C GLN A 48 2.52 4.80 20.87
N LYS A 49 2.90 5.73 19.98
CA LYS A 49 1.99 6.75 19.45
C LYS A 49 0.79 6.15 18.72
N ILE A 50 0.99 5.06 17.97
CA ILE A 50 -0.11 4.31 17.34
C ILE A 50 -1.01 3.67 18.41
N ARG A 51 -0.42 3.00 19.42
CA ARG A 51 -1.21 2.43 20.54
C ARG A 51 -2.06 3.49 21.23
N ASP A 52 -1.46 4.62 21.56
CA ASP A 52 -2.13 5.72 22.26
C ASP A 52 -3.30 6.26 21.42
N HIS A 53 -3.09 6.48 20.12
CA HIS A 53 -4.16 6.91 19.22
C HIS A 53 -5.29 5.87 19.11
N GLN A 54 -4.95 4.60 18.91
CA GLN A 54 -5.94 3.53 18.78
C GLN A 54 -6.73 3.32 20.08
N ALA A 55 -6.10 3.51 21.24
CA ALA A 55 -6.77 3.49 22.54
C ALA A 55 -7.84 4.60 22.64
N THR A 56 -7.63 5.78 22.05
CA THR A 56 -8.67 6.83 21.98
C THR A 56 -9.90 6.41 21.17
N LEU A 57 -9.74 5.43 20.27
CA LEU A 57 -10.82 4.84 19.48
C LEU A 57 -11.42 3.58 20.14
N GLY A 58 -10.95 3.23 21.34
CA GLY A 58 -11.35 2.02 22.08
C GLY A 58 -10.67 0.74 21.60
N VAL A 59 -9.66 0.83 20.73
CA VAL A 59 -8.95 -0.32 20.18
C VAL A 59 -7.71 -0.62 21.03
N ASP A 60 -7.66 -1.82 21.60
CA ASP A 60 -6.49 -2.30 22.33
C ASP A 60 -5.49 -3.01 21.41
N LEU A 61 -4.25 -2.51 21.38
CA LEU A 61 -3.12 -3.08 20.65
C LEU A 61 -2.01 -3.59 21.58
N SER A 62 -2.26 -3.73 22.87
CA SER A 62 -1.29 -4.19 23.88
C SER A 62 -0.71 -5.58 23.58
N ALA A 63 -1.48 -6.43 22.89
CA ALA A 63 -1.06 -7.77 22.48
C ALA A 63 -0.03 -7.78 21.33
N TYR A 64 0.21 -6.65 20.66
CA TYR A 64 1.13 -6.56 19.53
C TYR A 64 2.47 -5.91 19.95
N ASP A 65 3.56 -6.54 19.55
CA ASP A 65 4.89 -5.97 19.74
C ASP A 65 5.17 -4.78 18.80
N THR A 66 6.26 -4.06 19.04
CA THR A 66 6.68 -2.91 18.21
C THR A 66 6.79 -3.27 16.74
N HIS A 67 7.34 -4.44 16.41
CA HIS A 67 7.53 -4.87 15.03
C HIS A 67 6.19 -5.14 14.34
N GLN A 68 5.25 -5.83 15.01
CA GLN A 68 3.92 -6.11 14.49
C GLN A 68 3.11 -4.83 14.26
N ILE A 69 3.25 -3.84 15.14
CA ILE A 69 2.57 -2.54 14.96
C ILE A 69 3.20 -1.75 13.81
N THR A 70 4.52 -1.69 13.71
CA THR A 70 5.20 -0.84 12.71
C THR A 70 5.30 -1.49 11.33
N SER A 71 5.11 -2.80 11.22
CA SER A 71 5.15 -3.50 9.94
C SER A 71 3.87 -3.33 9.12
N LEU A 72 4.05 -3.27 7.80
CA LEU A 72 2.99 -3.39 6.81
C LEU A 72 3.22 -4.67 6.01
N SER A 73 2.31 -5.63 6.13
CA SER A 73 2.33 -6.84 5.32
C SER A 73 1.54 -6.59 4.03
N GLN A 74 2.19 -6.82 2.88
CA GLN A 74 1.55 -6.73 1.58
C GLN A 74 1.46 -8.12 0.94
N TYR A 75 0.25 -8.50 0.54
CA TYR A 75 -0.03 -9.72 -0.21
C TYR A 75 -0.63 -9.37 -1.56
N ASN A 76 -0.05 -9.91 -2.64
CA ASN A 76 -0.62 -9.80 -3.98
C ASN A 76 -1.34 -11.11 -4.29
N LEU A 77 -2.65 -11.04 -4.45
CA LEU A 77 -3.54 -12.15 -4.74
C LEU A 77 -3.92 -12.09 -6.21
N PHE A 78 -3.49 -13.10 -6.96
CA PHE A 78 -3.88 -13.28 -8.35
C PHE A 78 -5.42 -13.45 -8.45
N PRO A 79 -6.10 -12.81 -9.43
CA PRO A 79 -5.50 -12.11 -10.57
C PRO A 79 -5.20 -10.62 -10.35
N ASN A 80 -5.86 -9.93 -9.42
CA ASN A 80 -5.93 -8.47 -9.47
C ASN A 80 -6.12 -7.78 -8.11
N ALA A 81 -5.85 -8.46 -6.99
CA ALA A 81 -6.05 -7.90 -5.67
C ALA A 81 -4.72 -7.74 -4.90
N THR A 82 -4.57 -6.62 -4.20
CA THR A 82 -3.50 -6.36 -3.25
C THR A 82 -4.11 -6.13 -1.88
N VAL A 83 -3.64 -6.86 -0.87
CA VAL A 83 -4.08 -6.76 0.51
C VAL A 83 -2.95 -6.21 1.37
N LEU A 84 -3.22 -5.12 2.08
CA LEU A 84 -2.32 -4.47 3.01
C LEU A 84 -2.83 -4.68 4.43
N VAL A 85 -1.97 -5.19 5.31
CA VAL A 85 -2.31 -5.54 6.70
C VAL A 85 -1.29 -4.97 7.68
N SER A 86 -1.78 -4.22 8.65
CA SER A 86 -1.05 -3.79 9.85
C SER A 86 -1.90 -4.08 11.10
N ALA A 87 -1.38 -3.78 12.29
CA ALA A 87 -2.11 -4.05 13.53
C ALA A 87 -3.49 -3.37 13.61
N ASP A 88 -3.62 -2.16 13.05
CA ASP A 88 -4.81 -1.28 13.12
C ASP A 88 -5.58 -1.14 11.79
N LEU A 89 -4.94 -1.48 10.66
CA LEU A 89 -5.45 -1.26 9.30
C LEU A 89 -5.54 -2.56 8.50
N PHE A 90 -6.60 -2.68 7.71
CA PHE A 90 -6.72 -3.69 6.66
C PHE A 90 -7.27 -3.05 5.39
N THR A 91 -6.48 -3.01 4.32
CA THR A 91 -6.87 -2.41 3.04
C THR A 91 -6.85 -3.46 1.93
N VAL A 92 -7.91 -3.51 1.13
CA VAL A 92 -7.99 -4.31 -0.09
C VAL A 92 -8.07 -3.38 -1.28
N MET A 93 -7.15 -3.54 -2.23
CA MET A 93 -7.15 -2.81 -3.49
C MET A 93 -7.36 -3.80 -4.62
N THR A 94 -8.31 -3.55 -5.50
CA THR A 94 -8.61 -4.41 -6.64
C THR A 94 -8.58 -3.60 -7.93
N ALA A 95 -7.73 -3.99 -8.86
CA ALA A 95 -7.72 -3.41 -10.20
C ALA A 95 -8.79 -4.09 -11.06
N ARG A 96 -9.80 -3.33 -11.52
CA ARG A 96 -10.89 -3.84 -12.35
C ARG A 96 -10.69 -3.41 -13.79
N PRO A 97 -10.84 -4.31 -14.78
CA PRO A 97 -10.76 -3.93 -16.18
C PRO A 97 -11.87 -2.95 -16.55
N GLY A 98 -11.55 -1.99 -17.41
CA GLY A 98 -12.49 -1.01 -17.96
C GLY A 98 -13.06 -1.44 -19.32
N PRO A 99 -13.75 -0.52 -20.02
CA PRO A 99 -14.33 -0.79 -21.34
C PRO A 99 -13.29 -1.07 -22.44
N THR A 100 -12.07 -0.56 -22.29
CA THR A 100 -10.95 -0.76 -23.23
C THR A 100 -9.73 -1.33 -22.50
N PRO A 101 -8.74 -1.91 -23.23
CA PRO A 101 -7.49 -2.38 -22.63
C PRO A 101 -6.66 -1.29 -21.91
N ASP A 102 -6.92 -0.02 -22.19
CA ASP A 102 -6.21 1.13 -21.63
C ASP A 102 -6.95 1.78 -20.45
N GLU A 103 -8.10 1.24 -20.08
CA GLU A 103 -8.97 1.76 -19.03
C GLU A 103 -9.14 0.73 -17.91
N GLY A 104 -9.28 1.24 -16.69
CA GLY A 104 -9.53 0.43 -15.51
C GLY A 104 -9.98 1.27 -14.33
N GLU A 105 -10.45 0.59 -13.30
CA GLU A 105 -10.84 1.21 -12.03
C GLU A 105 -10.06 0.57 -10.89
N LEU A 106 -9.52 1.39 -10.00
CA LEU A 106 -8.97 0.92 -8.74
C LEU A 106 -10.06 0.98 -7.66
N ALA A 107 -10.61 -0.17 -7.28
CA ALA A 107 -11.53 -0.26 -6.16
C ALA A 107 -10.73 -0.43 -4.86
N VAL A 108 -10.89 0.49 -3.90
CA VAL A 108 -10.19 0.45 -2.61
C VAL A 108 -11.20 0.29 -1.48
N ILE A 109 -11.01 -0.74 -0.66
CA ILE A 109 -11.77 -0.97 0.57
C ILE A 109 -10.82 -0.77 1.74
N ASN A 110 -11.08 0.25 2.55
CA ASN A 110 -10.35 0.51 3.79
C ASN A 110 -11.18 0.01 4.97
N LEU A 111 -10.62 -0.92 5.73
CA LEU A 111 -11.19 -1.42 6.97
C LEU A 111 -10.29 -0.99 8.13
N ARG A 112 -10.91 -0.56 9.21
CA ARG A 112 -10.24 -0.25 10.48
C ARG A 112 -10.57 -1.32 11.51
N ARG A 113 -9.66 -1.55 12.45
CA ARG A 113 -9.96 -2.36 13.61
C ARG A 113 -11.07 -1.71 14.46
N MET A 114 -12.02 -2.53 14.93
CA MET A 114 -13.07 -2.12 15.85
C MET A 114 -12.75 -2.57 17.28
N PRO A 115 -13.19 -1.84 18.32
CA PRO A 115 -12.98 -2.21 19.73
C PRO A 115 -13.45 -3.61 20.10
N SER A 116 -14.61 -4.01 19.58
CA SER A 116 -15.22 -5.32 19.77
C SER A 116 -16.20 -5.62 18.62
N ALA A 117 -16.69 -6.85 18.55
CA ALA A 117 -17.69 -7.25 17.55
C ALA A 117 -19.03 -6.51 17.73
N ASP A 118 -19.38 -6.15 18.96
CA ASP A 118 -20.64 -5.46 19.30
C ASP A 118 -20.51 -3.93 19.30
N ALA A 119 -19.31 -3.41 19.02
CA ALA A 119 -19.07 -1.97 19.00
C ALA A 119 -19.88 -1.32 17.86
N PRO A 120 -20.59 -0.19 18.11
CA PRO A 120 -21.31 0.53 17.06
C PRO A 120 -20.37 0.91 15.91
N ALA A 121 -20.71 0.48 14.69
CA ALA A 121 -19.98 0.85 13.48
C ALA A 121 -20.72 1.97 12.74
N PRO A 122 -20.02 3.02 12.28
CA PRO A 122 -20.62 3.96 11.36
C PRO A 122 -20.99 3.25 10.04
N PRO A 123 -22.00 3.72 9.31
CA PRO A 123 -22.31 3.18 8.00
C PRO A 123 -21.09 3.31 7.07
N PRO A 124 -20.88 2.35 6.16
CA PRO A 124 -19.77 2.42 5.22
C PRO A 124 -19.92 3.65 4.32
N VAL A 125 -18.82 4.37 4.14
CA VAL A 125 -18.74 5.44 3.14
C VAL A 125 -18.40 4.81 1.81
N HIS A 126 -19.25 5.03 0.80
CA HIS A 126 -19.01 4.60 -0.56
C HIS A 126 -18.95 5.83 -1.46
N VAL A 127 -17.83 5.99 -2.16
CA VAL A 127 -17.59 7.13 -3.04
C VAL A 127 -16.87 6.67 -4.29
N THR A 128 -17.24 7.25 -5.43
CA THR A 128 -16.50 7.15 -6.68
C THR A 128 -15.87 8.51 -6.93
N VAL A 129 -14.55 8.54 -7.06
CA VAL A 129 -13.80 9.79 -7.26
C VAL A 129 -13.10 9.71 -8.62
N PRO A 130 -13.23 10.74 -9.47
CA PRO A 130 -12.40 10.86 -10.67
C PRO A 130 -10.91 10.83 -10.32
N MET A 131 -10.08 10.19 -11.15
CA MET A 131 -8.65 10.02 -10.88
C MET A 131 -7.88 11.34 -10.69
N ASP A 132 -8.30 12.42 -11.33
CA ASP A 132 -7.72 13.76 -11.21
C ASP A 132 -8.12 14.49 -9.91
N GLN A 133 -9.13 13.99 -9.22
CA GLN A 133 -9.63 14.51 -7.94
C GLN A 133 -9.35 13.59 -6.76
N ALA A 134 -8.84 12.38 -7.02
CA ALA A 134 -8.57 11.38 -6.01
C ALA A 134 -7.22 11.64 -5.34
N ASP A 135 -7.23 11.66 -4.01
CA ASP A 135 -6.02 11.67 -3.19
C ASP A 135 -5.96 10.37 -2.38
N PHE A 136 -5.01 9.51 -2.75
CA PHE A 136 -4.77 8.22 -2.10
C PHE A 136 -3.58 8.25 -1.13
N GLY A 137 -3.10 9.45 -0.80
CA GLY A 137 -1.88 9.65 -0.03
C GLY A 137 -0.63 9.57 -0.89
N PHE A 138 0.50 9.95 -0.29
CA PHE A 138 1.75 10.23 -0.99
C PHE A 138 2.24 9.08 -1.88
N VAL A 139 2.27 7.85 -1.36
CA VAL A 139 2.86 6.70 -2.07
C VAL A 139 1.97 6.25 -3.23
N LEU A 140 0.68 6.04 -2.97
CA LEU A 140 -0.22 5.52 -4.01
C LEU A 140 -0.44 6.55 -5.13
N ASN A 141 -0.46 7.86 -4.82
CA ASN A 141 -0.50 8.89 -5.85
C ASN A 141 0.74 8.85 -6.77
N GLN A 142 1.93 8.56 -6.22
CA GLN A 142 3.14 8.39 -7.03
C GLN A 142 3.01 7.21 -7.98
N ASP A 143 2.59 6.05 -7.47
CA ASP A 143 2.38 4.85 -8.28
C ASP A 143 1.36 5.11 -9.40
N LEU A 144 0.24 5.77 -9.09
CA LEU A 144 -0.81 6.07 -10.06
C LEU A 144 -0.37 7.09 -11.12
N SER A 145 0.51 8.03 -10.75
CA SER A 145 1.01 9.06 -11.68
C SER A 145 1.82 8.49 -12.84
N VAL A 146 2.49 7.35 -12.63
CA VAL A 146 3.33 6.72 -13.66
C VAL A 146 2.56 5.77 -14.57
N ILE A 147 1.45 5.17 -14.12
CA ILE A 147 0.70 4.15 -14.88
C ILE A 147 0.29 4.66 -16.26
N ARG A 148 -0.22 5.89 -16.36
CA ARG A 148 -0.64 6.47 -17.64
C ARG A 148 0.54 6.61 -18.61
N THR A 149 1.68 7.09 -18.11
CA THR A 149 2.88 7.27 -18.92
C THR A 149 3.48 5.92 -19.33
N MET A 150 3.44 4.92 -18.43
CA MET A 150 3.85 3.55 -18.75
C MET A 150 2.99 2.97 -19.87
N GLN A 151 1.66 3.10 -19.78
CA GLN A 151 0.76 2.61 -20.83
C GLN A 151 1.07 3.28 -22.18
N ASN A 152 1.21 4.60 -22.21
CA ASN A 152 1.59 5.33 -23.44
C ASN A 152 2.94 4.87 -24.00
N GLY A 153 3.89 4.49 -23.14
CA GLY A 153 5.19 3.93 -23.51
C GLY A 153 5.07 2.54 -24.15
N LEU A 154 4.23 1.67 -23.58
CA LEU A 154 3.97 0.33 -24.10
C LEU A 154 3.29 0.34 -25.47
N HIS A 155 2.56 1.41 -25.79
CA HIS A 155 1.94 1.63 -27.10
C HIS A 155 2.88 2.21 -28.17
N GLN A 156 4.11 2.61 -27.81
CA GLN A 156 5.03 3.16 -28.81
C GLN A 156 5.42 2.09 -29.84
N PRO A 157 5.40 2.39 -31.16
CA PRO A 157 5.75 1.40 -32.19
C PRO A 157 7.15 0.78 -32.04
N GLY A 158 8.08 1.50 -31.40
CA GLY A 158 9.43 1.02 -31.11
C GLY A 158 9.55 0.14 -29.86
N CYS A 159 8.53 0.12 -28.98
CA CYS A 159 8.49 -0.74 -27.81
C CYS A 159 8.01 -2.13 -28.23
N THR A 160 8.96 -3.04 -28.48
CA THR A 160 8.64 -4.41 -28.93
C THR A 160 8.79 -5.45 -27.82
N HIS A 161 9.61 -5.15 -26.80
CA HIS A 161 9.95 -6.07 -25.72
C HIS A 161 10.19 -5.29 -24.42
N VAL A 162 9.87 -5.91 -23.28
CA VAL A 162 10.22 -5.42 -21.94
C VAL A 162 11.13 -6.46 -21.28
N LEU A 163 12.30 -6.02 -20.82
CA LEU A 163 13.23 -6.88 -20.09
C LEU A 163 13.04 -6.64 -18.59
N LEU A 164 12.66 -7.69 -17.86
CA LEU A 164 12.53 -7.66 -16.40
C LEU A 164 13.80 -8.22 -15.75
N SER A 165 14.23 -7.56 -14.68
CA SER A 165 15.38 -7.94 -13.85
C SER A 165 14.99 -8.94 -12.76
N GLY A 166 16.00 -9.45 -12.03
CA GLY A 166 15.78 -10.34 -10.89
C GLY A 166 14.99 -9.67 -9.74
N GLU A 167 15.12 -8.35 -9.59
CA GLU A 167 14.37 -7.57 -8.59
C GLU A 167 12.86 -7.52 -8.91
N GLU A 168 12.48 -7.80 -10.16
CA GLU A 168 11.10 -7.81 -10.65
C GLU A 168 10.52 -9.23 -10.71
N CYS A 169 11.10 -10.18 -9.98
CA CYS A 169 10.70 -11.59 -10.00
C CYS A 169 9.21 -11.82 -9.72
N ARG A 170 8.56 -10.96 -8.92
CA ARG A 170 7.11 -11.03 -8.65
C ARG A 170 6.27 -10.64 -9.86
N ILE A 171 6.73 -9.70 -10.69
CA ILE A 171 6.08 -9.33 -11.96
C ILE A 171 6.22 -10.48 -12.96
N VAL A 172 7.41 -11.06 -13.06
CA VAL A 172 7.66 -12.26 -13.88
C VAL A 172 6.73 -13.41 -13.46
N ASN A 173 6.64 -13.67 -12.15
CA ASN A 173 5.80 -14.73 -11.61
C ASN A 173 4.30 -14.48 -11.87
N MET A 174 3.85 -13.23 -11.76
CA MET A 174 2.47 -12.85 -12.05
C MET A 174 2.13 -13.07 -13.53
N ASN A 175 2.99 -12.64 -14.46
CA ASN A 175 2.78 -12.87 -15.89
C ASN A 175 2.77 -14.36 -16.24
N ARG A 176 3.66 -15.18 -15.66
CA ARG A 176 3.64 -16.63 -15.86
C ARG A 176 2.33 -17.27 -15.41
N HIS A 177 1.80 -16.85 -14.25
CA HIS A 177 0.50 -17.35 -13.77
C HIS A 177 -0.65 -16.87 -14.66
N LEU A 178 -0.57 -15.65 -15.20
CA LEU A 178 -1.55 -15.13 -16.14
C LEU A 178 -1.56 -15.94 -17.44
N GLU A 179 -0.38 -16.18 -18.03
CA GLU A 179 -0.23 -17.03 -19.23
C GLU A 179 -0.80 -18.42 -18.98
N GLN A 180 -0.43 -19.07 -17.86
CA GLN A 180 -0.94 -20.38 -17.49
C GLN A 180 -2.46 -20.38 -17.31
N TYR A 181 -3.01 -19.37 -16.62
CA TYR A 181 -4.45 -19.22 -16.41
C TYR A 181 -5.21 -19.08 -17.74
N LEU A 182 -4.61 -18.41 -18.72
CA LEU A 182 -5.16 -18.24 -20.07
C LEU A 182 -4.87 -19.42 -21.00
N GLY A 183 -4.14 -20.45 -20.54
CA GLY A 183 -3.75 -21.60 -21.37
C GLY A 183 -2.72 -21.26 -22.45
N LEU A 184 -1.91 -20.22 -22.24
CA LEU A 184 -0.83 -19.81 -23.14
C LEU A 184 0.48 -20.53 -22.75
N GLU A 185 1.29 -20.86 -23.75
CA GLU A 185 2.69 -21.23 -23.52
C GLU A 185 3.47 -20.03 -22.93
N PRO A 186 4.56 -20.24 -22.18
CA PRO A 186 5.37 -19.15 -21.64
C PRO A 186 5.88 -18.21 -22.75
N GLY A 187 5.60 -16.91 -22.64
CA GLY A 187 5.89 -15.92 -23.69
C GLY A 187 5.04 -16.09 -24.96
N GLY A 188 3.96 -16.86 -24.89
CA GLY A 188 3.12 -17.26 -26.02
C GLY A 188 2.10 -16.22 -26.45
N TRP A 189 1.95 -15.11 -25.70
CA TRP A 189 1.08 -14.01 -26.11
C TRP A 189 1.59 -13.36 -27.40
N LYS A 190 0.70 -13.19 -28.38
CA LYS A 190 0.99 -12.49 -29.64
C LYS A 190 0.00 -11.34 -29.82
N PRO A 191 0.43 -10.17 -30.31
CA PRO A 191 -0.49 -9.10 -30.66
C PRO A 191 -1.52 -9.60 -31.69
N GLY A 192 -2.82 -9.53 -31.37
CA GLY A 192 -3.92 -9.89 -32.26
C GLY A 192 -4.39 -11.35 -32.27
N SER A 193 -3.93 -12.21 -31.34
CA SER A 193 -4.52 -13.54 -31.07
C SER A 193 -5.76 -13.47 -30.19
#